data_AF-A0A7G9GU68-F1
#
_entry.id   AF-A0A7G9GU68-F1
#
_cell.length_a   1.000
_cell.length_b   1.000
_cell.length_c   1.000
_cell.angle_alpha   90.00
_cell.angle_beta   90.00
_cell.angle_gamma   90.00
#
_symmetry.space_group_name_H-M   'P 1'
#
loop_
_entity.id
_entity.type
_entity.pdbx_description
1 polymer ?
#
loop_
_entity_poly.entity_id
_entity_poly.type
_entity_poly.pdbx_seq_one_letter_code
_entity_poly.pdbx_strand_id
1 'polypeptide(L)' 'MMESNIVKNIVMAILFFVFLGMIIVGQKTVSLGNLGMELLGLAGLLVELYIYNKKYK' A
#
# COMPACT_ATOMS: atom_id res chain seq x y z
N MET A 1 22.18 -12.11 7.98
CA MET A 1 21.37 -10.96 8.46
C MET A 1 21.12 -9.87 7.40
N MET A 2 21.70 -9.96 6.19
CA MET A 2 21.44 -9.00 5.09
C MET A 2 20.21 -9.35 4.24
N GLU A 3 19.86 -10.64 4.13
CA GLU A 3 18.76 -11.12 3.27
C GLU A 3 17.37 -10.65 3.71
N SER A 4 17.10 -10.52 5.02
CA SER A 4 15.78 -10.13 5.53
C SER A 4 15.36 -8.71 5.12
N ASN A 5 16.32 -7.81 4.93
CA ASN A 5 16.04 -6.43 4.53
C ASN A 5 15.68 -6.33 3.04
N ILE A 6 16.27 -7.17 2.19
CA ILE A 6 15.95 -7.22 0.76
C ILE A 6 14.56 -7.80 0.56
N VAL A 7 14.27 -8.94 1.19
CA VAL A 7 12.94 -9.57 1.13
C VAL A 7 11.86 -8.61 1.62
N LYS A 8 12.08 -7.94 2.77
CA LYS A 8 11.15 -6.94 3.29
C LYS A 8 10.91 -5.78 2.32
N ASN A 9 11.95 -5.27 1.68
CA ASN A 9 11.81 -4.19 0.70
C ASN A 9 11.03 -4.64 -0.55
N ILE A 10 11.26 -5.87 -1.03
CA ILE A 10 10.50 -6.44 -2.15
C ILE A 10 9.02 -6.58 -1.79
N VAL A 11 8.73 -7.09 -0.59
CA VAL A 11 7.34 -7.21 -0.09
C VAL A 11 6.66 -5.85 -0.02
N MET A 12 7.33 -4.82 0.50
CA MET A 12 6.80 -3.45 0.52
C MET A 12 6.57 -2.90 -0.89
N ALA A 13 7.45 -3.17 -1.85
CA ALA A 13 7.24 -2.72 -3.23
C ALA A 13 6.01 -3.39 -3.87
N ILE A 14 5.80 -4.68 -3.63
CA ILE A 14 4.61 -5.40 -4.12
C ILE A 14 3.34 -4.84 -3.48
N LEU A 15 3.34 -4.68 -2.15
CA LEU A 15 2.21 -4.15 -1.40
C LEU A 15 1.83 -2.73 -1.85
N PHE A 16 2.81 -1.87 -2.13
CA PHE A 16 2.59 -0.55 -2.72
C PHE A 16 1.75 -0.63 -4.00
N PHE A 17 2.13 -1.49 -4.96
CA PHE A 17 1.37 -1.66 -6.20
C PHE A 17 -0.01 -2.28 -5.98
N VAL A 18 -0.16 -3.18 -5.01
CA VAL A 18 -1.47 -3.73 -4.63
C VAL A 18 -2.39 -2.63 -4.09
N PHE A 19 -1.93 -1.84 -3.13
CA PHE A 19 -2.70 -0.75 -2.54
C PHE A 19 -3.05 0.34 -3.57
N LEU A 20 -2.09 0.70 -4.43
CA LEU A 20 -2.32 1.63 -5.55
C LEU A 20 -3.34 1.07 -6.55
N GLY A 21 -3.22 -0.21 -6.90
CA GLY A 21 -4.14 -0.90 -7.78
C GLY A 21 -5.56 -0.93 -7.24
N MET A 22 -5.74 -1.10 -5.92
CA MET A 22 -7.06 -1.05 -5.29
C MET A 22 -7.73 0.32 -5.45
N ILE A 23 -6.99 1.41 -5.26
CA ILE A 23 -7.50 2.77 -5.48
C ILE A 23 -7.90 2.97 -6.94
N ILE A 24 -7.03 2.59 -7.88
CA ILE A 24 -7.29 2.74 -9.32
C ILE A 24 -8.54 1.93 -9.75
N VAL A 25 -8.73 0.73 -9.21
CA VAL A 25 -9.90 -0.11 -9.52
C VAL A 25 -11.18 0.45 -8.89
N GLY A 26 -11.12 0.87 -7.62
CA GLY A 26 -12.27 1.47 -6.93
C GLY A 26 -12.81 2.70 -7.66
N GLN A 27 -11.92 3.54 -8.19
CA GLN A 27 -12.29 4.76 -8.89
C GLN A 27 -13.02 4.54 -10.22
N LYS A 28 -12.99 3.33 -10.79
CA LYS A 28 -13.65 3.05 -12.09
C LYS A 28 -15.17 3.13 -12.02
N THR A 29 -15.76 2.97 -10.84
CA THR A 29 -17.22 3.00 -10.65
C THR A 29 -17.56 3.58 -9.29
N VAL A 30 -18.54 4.49 -9.25
CA VAL A 30 -18.97 5.09 -7.98
C VAL A 30 -19.92 4.12 -7.26
N SER A 31 -19.44 3.49 -6.19
CA SER A 31 -20.25 2.66 -5.30
C SER A 31 -19.69 2.68 -3.88
N LEU A 32 -20.53 2.37 -2.89
CA LEU A 32 -20.10 2.32 -1.48
C LEU A 32 -19.01 1.25 -1.25
N GLY A 33 -19.09 0.13 -1.98
CA GLY A 33 -18.08 -0.92 -1.94
C GLY A 33 -16.74 -0.44 -2.50
N ASN A 34 -16.77 0.29 -3.62
CA ASN A 34 -15.56 0.84 -4.22
C ASN A 34 -14.94 1.95 -3.40
N LEU A 35 -15.76 2.78 -2.75
CA LEU A 35 -15.28 3.75 -1.77
C LEU A 35 -14.54 3.05 -0.61
N GLY A 36 -15.09 1.94 -0.12
CA GLY A 36 -14.41 1.11 0.88
C GLY A 36 -13.06 0.57 0.38
N MET A 37 -13.00 0.11 -0.87
CA MET A 37 -11.77 -0.37 -1.52
C MET A 37 -10.71 0.73 -1.63
N GLU A 38 -11.11 1.96 -2.00
CA GLU A 38 -10.23 3.12 -2.06
C GLU A 38 -9.68 3.49 -0.67
N LEU A 39 -10.54 3.49 0.36
CA LEU A 39 -10.13 3.78 1.73
C LEU A 39 -9.16 2.73 2.28
N LEU A 40 -9.36 1.45 1.96
CA LEU A 40 -8.44 0.37 2.33
C LEU A 40 -7.09 0.51 1.62
N GLY A 41 -7.10 0.83 0.32
CA GLY A 41 -5.89 1.12 -0.44
C GLY A 41 -5.13 2.31 0.15
N LEU A 42 -5.84 3.40 0.46
CA LEU A 42 -5.25 4.60 1.04
C LEU A 42 -4.66 4.33 2.43
N ALA A 43 -5.38 3.62 3.30
CA ALA A 43 -4.89 3.24 4.62
C ALA A 43 -3.61 2.39 4.51
N GLY A 44 -3.55 1.46 3.55
CA GLY A 44 -2.35 0.67 3.27
C GLY A 44 -1.15 1.53 2.87
N LEU A 45 -1.33 2.47 1.93
CA LEU A 45 -0.26 3.39 1.51
C LEU A 45 0.24 4.28 2.66
N LEU A 46 -0.66 4.76 3.53
CA LEU A 46 -0.29 5.56 4.70
C LEU A 46 0.54 4.74 5.70
N VAL A 47 0.19 3.48 5.92
CA VAL A 47 0.95 2.56 6.78
C VAL A 47 2.33 2.30 6.20
N GLU A 48 2.45 2.06 4.89
CA GLU A 48 3.76 1.89 4.24
C GLU A 48 4.63 3.14 4.37
N LEU A 49 4.05 4.33 4.12
CA LEU A 49 4.74 5.59 4.29
C LEU A 49 5.20 5.81 5.73
N TYR A 50 4.38 5.45 6.71
CA TYR A 50 4.75 5.50 8.12
C TYR A 50 5.93 4.57 8.44
N ILE A 51 5.88 3.32 7.97
CA ILE A 51 6.96 2.34 8.19
C ILE A 51 8.25 2.79 7.51
N TYR A 52 8.16 3.32 6.30
CA TYR A 52 9.29 3.90 5.58
C TYR A 52 9.87 5.07 6.38
N ASN A 53 9.05 6.04 6.77
CA ASN A 53 9.51 7.21 7.52
C ASN A 53 10.18 6.81 8.84
N LYS A 54 9.62 5.87 9.59
CA LYS A 54 10.22 5.37 10.84
C LYS A 54 11.58 4.68 10.65
N LYS A 55 11.87 4.18 9.44
CA LYS A 55 13.14 3.52 9.12
C LYS A 55 14.23 4.51 8.70
N TYR A 56 13.85 5.64 8.09
CA TYR A 56 14.78 6.56 7.43
C TYR A 56 14.84 7.96 8.05
N LYS A 57 13.90 8.33 8.92
CA LYS A 57 13.97 9.48 9.83
C LYS A 57 14.19 9.00 11.25
#